data_AF-A0AAF3F5H0-F1
#
_entry.id   AF-A0AAF3F5H0-F1
#
_cell.length_a   1.000
_cell.length_b   1.000
_cell.length_c   1.000
_cell.angle_alpha   90.00
_cell.angle_beta   90.00
_cell.angle_gamma   90.00
#
_symmetry.space_group_name_H-M   'P 1'
#
loop_
_entity.id
_entity.type
_entity.pdbx_description
1 polymer ?
#
loop_
_entity_poly.entity_id
_entity_poly.type
_entity_poly.pdbx_seq_one_letter_code
_entity_poly.pdbx_strand_id
1 'polypeptide(L)'
;MTFKSINRAETASATRLTQAFVSLELFAVYFNWALDLTQHNDDNVKFALLVTSWVVYGIFGLVLLINIFTKASATNETSALGLNLNILHSLIPVLLLLLGDGMAPGVAIFTFLTLRLPTVVHHELLQAADTLLLALGFYFLGHSPTLTAIPWTAAFVGISGAWGWRILPALLILSHLYASTLLVCARLLIQQPVNTSLLIATVAVRALASSAACAILRRHLMVWKIFAPRFIFESIGFLVLLGVVSIFSFLRRRFIV
;
A
#
# COMPACT_ATOMS: atom_id res chain seq x y z
N MET A 1 8.01 42.29 3.63
CA MET A 1 8.15 40.82 3.62
C MET A 1 6.98 40.25 4.40
N THR A 2 5.93 39.96 3.67
CA THR A 2 4.54 39.99 4.14
C THR A 2 4.05 38.54 4.24
N PHE A 3 3.58 38.14 5.43
CA PHE A 3 2.77 36.96 5.84
C PHE A 3 2.87 35.67 4.98
N LYS A 4 2.65 35.78 3.66
CA LYS A 4 2.90 34.78 2.63
C LYS A 4 4.32 34.18 2.65
N SER A 5 5.35 34.96 3.02
CA SER A 5 6.73 34.43 3.16
C SER A 5 6.94 33.59 4.43
N ILE A 6 6.20 33.91 5.51
CA ILE A 6 6.27 33.21 6.79
C ILE A 6 5.57 31.85 6.67
N ASN A 7 4.37 31.81 6.10
CA ASN A 7 3.65 30.56 5.81
C ASN A 7 4.42 29.62 4.86
N ARG A 8 5.24 30.18 3.94
CA ARG A 8 6.07 29.39 3.02
C ARG A 8 7.27 28.76 3.72
N ALA A 9 7.85 29.44 4.70
CA ALA A 9 8.94 28.91 5.51
C ALA A 9 8.46 27.83 6.48
N GLU A 10 7.28 28.00 7.08
CA GLU A 10 6.66 27.03 7.98
C GLU A 10 6.21 25.75 7.25
N THR A 11 5.66 25.87 6.05
CA THR A 11 5.33 24.69 5.22
C THR A 11 6.57 23.94 4.75
N ALA A 12 7.65 24.65 4.42
CA ALA A 12 8.93 24.06 4.05
C ALA A 12 9.62 23.36 5.24
N SER A 13 9.57 23.93 6.44
CA SER A 13 10.12 23.32 7.65
C SER A 13 9.30 22.09 8.07
N ALA A 14 7.97 22.16 8.00
CA ALA A 14 7.08 21.01 8.24
C ALA A 14 7.38 19.86 7.26
N THR A 15 7.56 20.15 5.98
CA THR A 15 7.90 19.14 4.97
C THR A 15 9.25 18.45 5.25
N ARG A 16 10.26 19.22 5.69
CA ARG A 16 11.58 18.67 6.07
C ARG A 16 11.51 17.82 7.33
N LEU A 17 10.74 18.27 8.34
CA LEU A 17 10.47 17.50 9.55
C LEU A 17 9.79 16.17 9.20
N THR A 18 8.76 16.19 8.36
CA THR A 18 8.11 14.95 7.92
C THR A 18 9.07 14.00 7.21
N GLN A 19 9.94 14.50 6.32
CA GLN A 19 10.95 13.68 5.66
C GLN A 19 11.93 13.04 6.65
N ALA A 20 12.35 13.79 7.68
CA ALA A 20 13.21 13.26 8.73
C ALA A 20 12.52 12.17 9.55
N PHE A 21 11.26 12.38 9.95
CA PHE A 21 10.48 11.39 10.69
C PHE A 21 10.18 10.12 9.86
N VAL A 22 9.85 10.25 8.57
CA VAL A 22 9.68 9.09 7.68
C VAL A 22 10.99 8.32 7.51
N SER A 23 12.12 9.01 7.47
CA SER A 23 13.45 8.36 7.43
C SER A 23 13.73 7.59 8.72
N LEU A 24 13.34 8.15 9.87
CA LEU A 24 13.44 7.51 11.18
C LEU A 24 12.50 6.29 11.29
N GLU A 25 11.28 6.37 10.76
CA GLU A 25 10.34 5.25 10.69
C GLU A 25 10.91 4.09 9.88
N LEU A 26 11.42 4.37 8.67
CA LEU A 26 12.04 3.35 7.82
C LEU A 26 13.25 2.70 8.52
N PHE A 27 14.06 3.51 9.20
CA PHE A 27 15.17 3.01 10.01
C PHE A 27 14.67 2.11 11.15
N ALA A 28 13.64 2.51 11.88
CA ALA A 28 13.12 1.76 13.01
C ALA A 28 12.44 0.45 12.58
N VAL A 29 11.73 0.44 11.44
CA VAL A 29 11.19 -0.79 10.80
C VAL A 29 12.33 -1.72 10.38
N TYR A 30 13.37 -1.19 9.74
CA TYR A 30 14.52 -1.99 9.32
C TYR A 30 15.32 -2.53 10.51
N PHE A 31 15.44 -1.74 11.58
CA PHE A 31 16.11 -2.15 12.82
C PHE A 31 15.33 -3.25 13.53
N ASN A 32 14.00 -3.13 13.62
CA ASN A 32 13.13 -4.16 14.18
C ASN A 32 13.24 -5.48 13.37
N TRP A 33 13.19 -5.38 12.04
CA TRP A 33 13.42 -6.52 11.16
C TRP A 33 14.82 -7.14 11.32
N ALA A 34 15.87 -6.33 11.44
CA ALA A 34 17.23 -6.81 11.66
C ALA A 34 17.38 -7.54 13.01
N LEU A 35 16.66 -7.10 14.04
CA LEU A 35 16.60 -7.81 15.33
C LEU A 35 15.88 -9.15 15.20
N ASP A 36 14.82 -9.23 14.39
CA ASP A 36 14.09 -10.49 14.14
C ASP A 36 14.96 -11.54 13.43
N LEU A 37 15.87 -11.12 12.56
CA LEU A 37 16.85 -12.02 11.91
C LEU A 37 17.89 -12.61 12.88
N THR A 38 18.08 -12.02 14.05
CA THR A 38 19.05 -12.50 15.05
C THR A 38 18.48 -13.55 16.01
N GLN A 39 17.27 -14.07 15.75
CA GLN A 39 16.60 -15.01 16.63
C GLN A 39 17.42 -16.29 16.91
N HIS A 40 17.96 -16.34 18.13
CA HIS A 40 17.88 -17.51 19.00
C HIS A 40 16.81 -17.24 20.07
N ASN A 41 16.22 -18.30 20.62
CA ASN A 41 15.01 -18.33 21.47
C ASN A 41 15.13 -17.59 22.84
N ASP A 42 15.67 -16.36 22.84
CA ASP A 42 15.94 -15.53 24.00
C ASP A 42 14.75 -14.59 24.25
N ASP A 43 14.15 -14.69 25.43
CA ASP A 43 12.99 -13.90 25.82
C ASP A 43 13.29 -12.40 25.95
N ASN A 44 14.56 -12.03 26.14
CA ASN A 44 14.98 -10.63 26.13
C ASN A 44 14.88 -10.01 24.73
N VAL A 45 15.16 -10.80 23.68
CA VAL A 45 15.03 -10.38 22.28
C VAL A 45 13.55 -10.21 21.92
N LYS A 46 12.67 -11.12 22.38
CA LYS A 46 11.21 -10.99 22.20
C LYS A 46 10.64 -9.74 22.88
N PHE A 47 11.10 -9.43 24.10
CA PHE A 47 10.69 -8.21 24.79
C PHE A 47 11.20 -6.95 24.07
N ALA A 48 12.45 -6.94 23.61
CA ALA A 48 13.01 -5.84 22.83
C ALA A 48 12.25 -5.63 21.49
N LEU A 49 11.86 -6.71 20.80
CA LEU A 49 11.03 -6.67 19.59
C LEU A 49 9.65 -6.07 19.87
N LEU A 50 9.00 -6.45 20.98
CA LEU A 50 7.70 -5.88 21.36
C LEU A 50 7.79 -4.36 21.60
N VAL A 51 8.81 -3.93 22.35
CA VAL A 51 9.03 -2.53 22.70
C VAL A 51 9.40 -1.70 21.47
N THR A 52 10.28 -2.22 20.60
CA THR A 52 10.65 -1.53 19.35
C THR A 52 9.45 -1.41 18.42
N SER A 53 8.60 -2.43 18.30
CA SER A 53 7.33 -2.35 17.56
C SER A 53 6.43 -1.23 18.11
N TRP A 54 6.25 -1.13 19.42
CA TRP A 54 5.44 -0.06 20.04
C TRP A 54 5.99 1.34 19.80
N VAL A 55 7.32 1.52 19.84
CA VAL A 55 7.97 2.79 19.51
C VAL A 55 7.74 3.16 18.04
N VAL A 56 7.88 2.20 17.12
CA VAL A 56 7.56 2.39 15.69
C VAL A 56 6.10 2.82 15.52
N TYR A 57 5.15 2.17 16.20
CA TYR A 57 3.73 2.53 16.15
C TYR A 57 3.43 3.91 16.77
N GLY A 58 4.11 4.29 17.84
CA GLY A 58 3.96 5.59 18.47
C GLY A 58 4.47 6.75 17.60
N ILE A 59 5.66 6.58 17.01
CA ILE A 59 6.23 7.55 16.06
C ILE A 59 5.30 7.70 14.86
N PHE A 60 4.78 6.59 14.35
CA PHE A 60 3.82 6.57 13.25
C PHE A 60 2.57 7.42 13.50
N GLY A 61 1.87 7.17 14.62
CA GLY A 61 0.64 7.89 14.95
C GLY A 61 0.88 9.40 15.05
N LEU A 62 2.04 9.79 15.59
CA LEU A 62 2.45 11.18 15.70
C LEU A 62 2.74 11.82 14.34
N VAL A 63 3.43 11.13 13.43
CA VAL A 63 3.70 11.62 12.06
C VAL A 63 2.42 11.77 11.25
N LEU A 64 1.50 10.81 11.34
CA LEU A 64 0.20 10.88 10.68
C LEU A 64 -0.59 12.10 11.17
N LEU A 65 -0.65 12.33 12.49
CA LEU A 65 -1.31 13.51 13.06
C LEU A 65 -0.68 14.81 12.57
N ILE A 66 0.65 14.92 12.62
CA ILE A 66 1.38 16.10 12.12
C ILE A 66 1.03 16.37 10.65
N ASN A 67 0.97 15.33 9.82
CA ASN A 67 0.62 15.47 8.40
C ASN A 67 -0.84 15.92 8.19
N ILE A 68 -1.79 15.40 8.98
CA ILE A 68 -3.20 15.82 8.91
C ILE A 68 -3.33 17.29 9.33
N PHE A 69 -2.71 17.70 10.43
CA PHE A 69 -2.74 19.09 10.90
C PHE A 69 -2.07 20.04 9.91
N THR A 70 -0.91 19.67 9.38
CA THR A 70 -0.20 20.48 8.37
C THR A 70 -1.05 20.63 7.10
N LYS A 71 -1.93 19.66 6.79
CA LYS A 71 -2.79 19.67 5.60
C LYS A 71 -3.95 20.60 5.78
N ALA A 72 -4.58 20.56 6.96
CA ALA A 72 -5.61 21.51 7.34
C ALA A 72 -5.10 22.97 7.28
N SER A 73 -3.81 23.18 7.53
CA SER A 73 -3.17 24.50 7.48
C SER A 73 -2.56 24.88 6.12
N ALA A 74 -2.54 23.97 5.14
CA ALA A 74 -1.90 24.21 3.85
C ALA A 74 -2.76 25.12 2.96
N THR A 75 -2.20 26.26 2.54
CA THR A 75 -2.89 27.26 1.70
C THR A 75 -2.50 27.23 0.21
N ASN A 76 -1.39 26.56 -0.13
CA ASN A 76 -0.88 26.45 -1.51
C ASN A 76 -1.06 25.03 -2.05
N GLU A 77 -1.44 24.90 -3.33
CA GLU A 77 -1.61 23.60 -4.00
C GLU A 77 -0.33 22.76 -4.04
N THR A 78 0.84 23.39 -4.28
CA THR A 78 2.11 22.66 -4.34
C THR A 78 2.53 22.08 -2.98
N SER A 79 2.22 22.79 -1.89
CA SER A 79 2.42 22.28 -0.52
C SER A 79 1.40 21.19 -0.16
N ALA A 80 0.16 21.31 -0.65
CA ALA A 80 -0.86 20.30 -0.43
C ALA A 80 -0.52 18.97 -1.14
N LEU A 81 0.04 19.03 -2.35
CA LEU A 81 0.51 17.84 -3.08
C LEU A 81 1.65 17.13 -2.34
N GLY A 82 2.70 17.87 -1.95
CA GLY A 82 3.83 17.30 -1.21
C GLY A 82 3.40 16.65 0.12
N LEU A 83 2.41 17.24 0.77
CA LEU A 83 1.89 16.73 2.03
C LEU A 83 0.97 15.52 1.86
N ASN A 84 0.17 15.47 0.79
CA ASN A 84 -0.59 14.27 0.46
C ASN A 84 0.33 13.06 0.23
N LEU A 85 1.50 13.26 -0.38
CA LEU A 85 2.51 12.20 -0.56
C LEU A 85 3.10 11.74 0.76
N ASN A 86 3.29 12.67 1.69
CA ASN A 86 3.71 12.35 3.04
C ASN A 86 2.64 11.57 3.82
N ILE A 87 1.35 11.89 3.64
CA ILE A 87 0.25 11.11 4.23
C ILE A 87 0.24 9.69 3.68
N LEU A 88 0.49 9.50 2.38
CA LEU A 88 0.58 8.18 1.78
C LEU A 88 1.80 7.39 2.31
N HIS A 89 2.95 8.06 2.47
CA HIS A 89 4.12 7.51 3.12
C HIS A 89 3.80 7.09 4.57
N SER A 90 3.03 7.89 5.30
CA SER A 90 2.48 7.53 6.61
C SER A 90 1.26 6.60 6.52
N LEU A 91 1.17 5.70 5.54
CA LEU A 91 0.31 4.52 5.61
C LEU A 91 1.12 3.21 5.63
N ILE A 92 2.45 3.30 5.45
CA ILE A 92 3.38 2.17 5.46
C ILE A 92 3.25 1.33 6.75
N PRO A 93 3.16 1.93 7.95
CA PRO A 93 3.01 1.17 9.21
C PRO A 93 1.66 0.48 9.40
N VAL A 94 0.57 1.01 8.83
CA VAL A 94 -0.74 0.33 8.83
C VAL A 94 -0.70 -0.90 7.93
N LEU A 95 -0.03 -0.79 6.79
CA LEU A 95 0.17 -1.92 5.88
C LEU A 95 1.13 -2.95 6.47
N LEU A 96 2.16 -2.52 7.22
CA LEU A 96 3.02 -3.41 8.02
C LEU A 96 2.22 -4.18 9.07
N LEU A 97 1.31 -3.50 9.78
CA LEU A 97 0.37 -4.12 10.73
C LEU A 97 -0.54 -5.17 10.06
N LEU A 98 -0.93 -4.91 8.81
CA LEU A 98 -1.79 -5.78 8.03
C LEU A 98 -1.02 -6.94 7.37
N LEU A 99 0.25 -6.76 6.99
CA LEU A 99 1.06 -7.75 6.28
C LEU A 99 1.97 -8.59 7.19
N GLY A 100 2.27 -8.11 8.39
CA GLY A 100 3.17 -8.76 9.34
C GLY A 100 4.65 -8.54 9.03
N ASP A 101 5.48 -8.90 9.99
CA ASP A 101 6.91 -8.55 10.03
C ASP A 101 7.73 -9.17 8.89
N GLY A 102 7.34 -10.36 8.43
CA GLY A 102 8.01 -11.05 7.31
C GLY A 102 7.87 -10.37 5.94
N MET A 103 6.87 -9.50 5.77
CA MET A 103 6.60 -8.79 4.51
C MET A 103 7.00 -7.31 4.56
N ALA A 104 7.51 -6.86 5.71
CA ALA A 104 7.94 -5.49 5.94
C ALA A 104 8.85 -4.88 4.87
N PRO A 105 9.95 -5.54 4.44
CA PRO A 105 10.83 -4.98 3.42
C PRO A 105 10.13 -4.84 2.06
N GLY A 106 9.25 -5.80 1.70
CA GLY A 106 8.46 -5.75 0.48
C GLY A 106 7.51 -4.55 0.47
N VAL A 107 6.80 -4.31 1.57
CA VAL A 107 5.90 -3.14 1.71
C VAL A 107 6.67 -1.83 1.61
N ALA A 108 7.81 -1.72 2.32
CA ALA A 108 8.62 -0.50 2.32
C ALA A 108 9.15 -0.17 0.93
N ILE A 109 9.76 -1.15 0.24
CA ILE A 109 10.31 -0.94 -1.11
C ILE A 109 9.18 -0.67 -2.11
N PHE A 110 8.08 -1.43 -2.05
CA PHE A 110 6.96 -1.22 -2.98
C PHE A 110 6.38 0.18 -2.82
N THR A 111 6.20 0.64 -1.59
CA THR A 111 5.67 1.99 -1.31
C THR A 111 6.64 3.08 -1.74
N PHE A 112 7.95 2.87 -1.56
CA PHE A 112 8.95 3.78 -2.10
C PHE A 112 8.87 3.86 -3.64
N LEU A 113 8.75 2.71 -4.32
CA LEU A 113 8.62 2.65 -5.77
C LEU A 113 7.37 3.37 -6.26
N THR A 114 6.20 3.11 -5.67
CA THR A 114 4.94 3.77 -6.05
C THR A 114 5.02 5.29 -5.93
N LEU A 115 5.70 5.80 -4.91
CA LEU A 115 5.80 7.23 -4.62
C LEU A 115 6.87 7.95 -5.45
N ARG A 116 7.97 7.27 -5.81
CA ARG A 116 9.06 7.83 -6.62
C ARG A 116 8.90 7.64 -8.12
N LEU A 117 8.02 6.74 -8.55
CA LEU A 117 7.75 6.49 -9.96
C LEU A 117 7.55 7.77 -10.82
N PRO A 118 6.74 8.78 -10.42
CA PRO A 118 6.53 9.96 -11.26
C PRO A 118 7.71 10.92 -11.31
N THR A 119 8.70 10.78 -10.42
CA THR A 119 9.94 11.58 -10.49
C THR A 119 10.99 10.96 -11.40
N VAL A 120 10.85 9.67 -11.71
CA VAL A 120 11.84 8.91 -12.48
C VAL A 120 11.33 8.60 -13.89
N VAL A 121 10.03 8.38 -14.05
CA VAL A 121 9.39 7.98 -15.31
C VAL A 121 8.77 9.19 -16.00
N HIS A 122 9.00 9.32 -17.31
CA HIS A 122 8.34 10.33 -18.13
C HIS A 122 6.80 10.24 -18.06
N HIS A 123 6.13 11.38 -18.10
CA HIS A 123 4.67 11.47 -17.91
C HIS A 123 3.86 10.56 -18.85
N GLU A 124 4.31 10.37 -20.09
CA GLU A 124 3.64 9.51 -21.08
C GLU A 124 3.71 8.01 -20.73
N LEU A 125 4.79 7.59 -20.07
CA LEU A 125 5.03 6.19 -19.69
C LEU A 125 4.52 5.86 -18.28
N LEU A 126 4.12 6.88 -17.53
CA LEU A 126 3.76 6.74 -16.12
C LEU A 126 2.60 5.75 -15.92
N GLN A 127 1.60 5.82 -16.80
CA GLN A 127 0.46 4.90 -16.76
C GLN A 127 0.86 3.45 -17.04
N ALA A 128 1.73 3.22 -18.02
CA ALA A 128 2.25 1.88 -18.30
C ALA A 128 3.04 1.35 -17.10
N ALA A 129 3.86 2.20 -16.48
CA ALA A 129 4.61 1.83 -15.28
C ALA A 129 3.68 1.51 -14.09
N ASP A 130 2.60 2.27 -13.88
CA ASP A 130 1.61 1.98 -12.84
C ASP A 130 0.87 0.64 -13.09
N THR A 131 0.54 0.33 -14.34
CA THR A 131 -0.08 -0.97 -14.70
C THR A 131 0.85 -2.14 -14.44
N LEU A 132 2.15 -1.97 -14.71
CA LEU A 132 3.16 -2.97 -14.41
C LEU A 132 3.31 -3.15 -12.90
N LEU A 133 3.32 -2.05 -12.16
CA LEU A 133 3.43 -2.07 -10.70
C LEU A 133 2.23 -2.75 -10.04
N LEU A 134 1.01 -2.57 -10.58
CA LEU A 134 -0.17 -3.33 -10.18
C LEU A 134 -0.04 -4.82 -10.48
N ALA A 135 0.47 -5.18 -11.66
CA ALA A 135 0.62 -6.57 -12.06
C ALA A 135 1.69 -7.32 -11.25
N LEU A 136 2.79 -6.64 -10.92
CA LEU A 136 3.91 -7.21 -10.17
C LEU A 136 3.72 -7.08 -8.66
N GLY A 137 2.94 -6.10 -8.19
CA GLY A 137 2.80 -5.78 -6.78
C GLY A 137 2.25 -6.93 -5.93
N PHE A 138 1.38 -7.77 -6.49
CA PHE A 138 0.91 -9.00 -5.83
C PHE A 138 2.09 -9.93 -5.46
N TYR A 139 3.02 -10.14 -6.38
CA TYR A 139 4.20 -10.98 -6.17
C TYR A 139 5.28 -10.26 -5.36
N PHE A 140 5.41 -8.94 -5.53
CA PHE A 140 6.37 -8.12 -4.80
C PHE A 140 6.11 -8.13 -3.30
N LEU A 141 4.83 -8.24 -2.91
CA LEU A 141 4.40 -8.41 -1.53
C LEU A 141 4.41 -9.88 -1.09
N GLY A 142 5.08 -10.77 -1.82
CA GLY A 142 5.31 -12.17 -1.41
C GLY A 142 4.08 -13.09 -1.51
N HIS A 143 3.03 -12.68 -2.23
CA HIS A 143 1.88 -13.55 -2.43
C HIS A 143 2.09 -14.53 -3.60
N SER A 144 1.47 -15.70 -3.46
CA SER A 144 1.40 -16.72 -4.51
C SER A 144 -0.07 -16.94 -4.89
N PRO A 145 -0.40 -17.13 -6.18
CA PRO A 145 -1.78 -17.31 -6.62
C PRO A 145 -2.24 -18.76 -6.36
N THR A 146 -2.14 -19.23 -5.11
CA THR A 146 -2.59 -20.55 -4.67
C THR A 146 -3.55 -20.38 -3.48
N LEU A 147 -4.64 -21.15 -3.45
CA LEU A 147 -5.66 -21.03 -2.40
C LEU A 147 -5.13 -21.40 -1.01
N THR A 148 -4.10 -22.24 -0.95
CA THR A 148 -3.44 -22.67 0.30
C THR A 148 -2.52 -21.61 0.87
N ALA A 149 -2.05 -20.65 0.06
CA ALA A 149 -1.22 -19.54 0.51
C ALA A 149 -2.02 -18.37 1.10
N ILE A 150 -3.36 -18.42 1.02
CA ILE A 150 -4.22 -17.39 1.62
C ILE A 150 -4.17 -17.54 3.15
N PRO A 151 -3.87 -16.47 3.90
CA PRO A 151 -3.88 -16.51 5.36
C PRO A 151 -5.32 -16.48 5.89
N TRP A 152 -6.04 -17.60 5.78
CA TRP A 152 -7.43 -17.75 6.19
C TRP A 152 -7.64 -17.55 7.69
N THR A 153 -6.68 -17.99 8.49
CA THR A 153 -6.58 -17.70 9.92
C THR A 153 -5.87 -16.37 10.05
N ALA A 154 -6.63 -15.31 9.87
CA ALA A 154 -6.20 -13.94 10.08
C ALA A 154 -5.57 -13.74 11.47
N ALA A 155 -4.27 -14.00 11.61
CA ALA A 155 -3.44 -13.54 12.72
C ALA A 155 -2.95 -12.13 12.37
N PHE A 156 -3.90 -11.21 12.10
CA PHE A 156 -3.53 -9.80 12.09
C PHE A 156 -3.08 -9.44 13.50
N VAL A 157 -1.99 -8.68 13.61
CA VAL A 157 -1.46 -8.29 14.92
C VAL A 157 -2.59 -7.63 15.73
N GLY A 158 -3.03 -8.28 16.82
CA GLY A 158 -4.12 -7.80 17.68
C GLY A 158 -5.52 -8.40 17.43
N ILE A 159 -5.69 -9.32 16.47
CA ILE A 159 -6.98 -9.99 16.21
C ILE A 159 -6.78 -11.51 16.32
N SER A 160 -7.19 -12.10 17.45
CA SER A 160 -7.26 -13.55 17.64
C SER A 160 -8.69 -13.99 17.97
N GLY A 161 -9.17 -15.08 17.34
CA GLY A 161 -10.46 -15.71 17.69
C GLY A 161 -11.46 -15.86 16.53
N ALA A 162 -12.53 -16.61 16.79
CA ALA A 162 -13.66 -16.79 15.88
C ALA A 162 -14.66 -15.63 16.05
N TRP A 163 -14.57 -14.63 15.19
CA TRP A 163 -15.50 -13.50 15.19
C TRP A 163 -16.88 -13.95 14.69
N GLY A 164 -17.95 -13.47 15.32
CA GLY A 164 -19.31 -13.74 14.86
C GLY A 164 -19.60 -13.17 13.45
N TRP A 165 -18.79 -12.21 12.98
CA TRP A 165 -18.98 -11.47 11.74
C TRP A 165 -17.84 -11.77 10.77
N ARG A 166 -18.11 -12.60 9.75
CA ARG A 166 -17.10 -13.06 8.77
C ARG A 166 -16.63 -11.98 7.78
N ILE A 167 -17.31 -10.83 7.77
CA ILE A 167 -17.04 -9.73 6.84
C ILE A 167 -15.70 -9.05 7.16
N LEU A 168 -15.44 -8.78 8.45
CA LEU A 168 -14.22 -8.07 8.86
C LEU A 168 -12.95 -8.86 8.50
N PRO A 169 -12.82 -10.16 8.84
CA PRO A 169 -11.69 -10.98 8.38
C PRO A 169 -11.56 -11.03 6.85
N ALA A 170 -12.68 -11.12 6.12
CA ALA A 170 -12.66 -11.13 4.66
C ALA A 170 -12.11 -9.81 4.07
N LEU A 171 -12.52 -8.66 4.60
CA LEU A 171 -12.01 -7.35 4.18
C LEU A 171 -10.52 -7.19 4.48
N LEU A 172 -10.07 -7.68 5.65
CA LEU A 172 -8.66 -7.64 6.01
C LEU A 172 -7.81 -8.53 5.11
N ILE A 173 -8.26 -9.76 4.80
CA ILE A 173 -7.60 -10.67 3.85
C ILE A 173 -7.54 -10.02 2.45
N LEU A 174 -8.63 -9.42 1.97
CA LEU A 174 -8.63 -8.71 0.68
C LEU A 174 -7.67 -7.53 0.69
N SER A 175 -7.66 -6.74 1.77
CA SER A 175 -6.76 -5.60 1.90
C SER A 175 -5.30 -6.04 1.93
N HIS A 176 -5.01 -7.20 2.53
CA HIS A 176 -3.68 -7.81 2.56
C HIS A 176 -3.25 -8.27 1.16
N LEU A 177 -4.04 -9.14 0.51
CA LEU A 177 -3.73 -9.69 -0.82
C LEU A 177 -3.57 -8.61 -1.91
N TYR A 178 -4.33 -7.52 -1.79
CA TYR A 178 -4.36 -6.43 -2.78
C TYR A 178 -3.83 -5.10 -2.22
N ALA A 179 -2.95 -5.16 -1.22
CA ALA A 179 -2.31 -3.97 -0.65
C ALA A 179 -1.58 -3.13 -1.71
N SER A 180 -0.99 -3.78 -2.71
CA SER A 180 -0.36 -3.11 -3.85
C SER A 180 -1.36 -2.30 -4.69
N THR A 181 -2.54 -2.85 -4.94
CA THR A 181 -3.64 -2.14 -5.62
C THR A 181 -4.10 -0.93 -4.83
N LEU A 182 -4.25 -1.06 -3.51
CA LEU A 182 -4.63 0.04 -2.63
C LEU A 182 -3.59 1.16 -2.66
N LEU A 183 -2.31 0.83 -2.55
CA LEU A 183 -1.20 1.79 -2.57
C LEU A 183 -1.11 2.56 -3.90
N VAL A 184 -1.13 1.85 -5.03
CA VAL A 184 -1.08 2.49 -6.35
C VAL A 184 -2.30 3.40 -6.53
N CYS A 185 -3.50 2.92 -6.26
CA CYS A 185 -4.72 3.73 -6.42
C CYS A 185 -4.76 4.95 -5.50
N ALA A 186 -4.28 4.82 -4.26
CA ALA A 186 -4.20 5.94 -3.34
C ALA A 186 -3.19 7.00 -3.80
N ARG A 187 -2.07 6.60 -4.42
CA ARG A 187 -1.16 7.55 -5.10
C ARG A 187 -1.84 8.26 -6.27
N LEU A 188 -2.60 7.55 -7.09
CA LEU A 188 -3.32 8.12 -8.25
C LEU A 188 -4.34 9.19 -7.87
N LEU A 189 -4.90 9.13 -6.66
CA LEU A 189 -5.76 10.18 -6.12
C LEU A 189 -5.01 11.51 -5.94
N ILE A 190 -3.74 11.42 -5.57
CA ILE A 190 -2.91 12.55 -5.16
C ILE A 190 -2.15 13.14 -6.35
N GLN A 191 -1.63 12.30 -7.24
CA GLN A 191 -0.80 12.70 -8.38
C GLN A 191 -1.52 12.44 -9.70
N GLN A 192 -1.87 13.51 -10.42
CA GLN A 192 -2.36 13.48 -11.79
C GLN A 192 -1.19 13.49 -12.79
N PRO A 193 -1.36 13.03 -14.05
CA PRO A 193 -2.62 12.72 -14.75
C PRO A 193 -2.70 11.27 -15.20
N VAL A 194 -3.50 10.43 -14.54
CA VAL A 194 -3.73 9.06 -15.02
C VAL A 194 -5.15 8.93 -15.54
N ASN A 195 -5.26 8.43 -16.77
CA ASN A 195 -6.53 8.11 -17.39
C ASN A 195 -7.06 6.81 -16.77
N THR A 196 -7.96 6.96 -15.79
CA THR A 196 -8.56 5.85 -15.03
C THR A 196 -9.30 4.86 -15.92
N SER A 197 -9.94 5.32 -17.00
CA SER A 197 -10.61 4.44 -17.96
C SER A 197 -9.61 3.53 -18.68
N LEU A 198 -8.48 4.08 -19.12
CA LEU A 198 -7.42 3.31 -19.76
C LEU A 198 -6.73 2.37 -18.75
N LEU A 199 -6.57 2.77 -17.49
CA LEU A 199 -6.06 1.90 -16.43
C LEU A 199 -6.97 0.69 -16.21
N ILE A 200 -8.29 0.93 -16.09
CA ILE A 200 -9.28 -0.14 -15.97
C ILE A 200 -9.22 -1.06 -17.19
N ALA A 201 -9.16 -0.50 -18.40
CA ALA A 201 -9.09 -1.29 -19.63
C ALA A 201 -7.85 -2.18 -19.69
N THR A 202 -6.66 -1.65 -19.37
CA THR A 202 -5.41 -2.43 -19.38
C THR A 202 -5.43 -3.57 -18.35
N VAL A 203 -5.98 -3.36 -17.16
CA VAL A 203 -6.11 -4.43 -16.16
C VAL A 203 -7.22 -5.43 -16.55
N ALA A 204 -8.31 -4.97 -17.16
CA ALA A 204 -9.37 -5.83 -17.68
C ALA A 204 -8.84 -6.80 -18.75
N VAL A 205 -7.98 -6.33 -19.66
CA VAL A 205 -7.33 -7.18 -20.67
C VAL A 205 -6.52 -8.29 -20.00
N ARG A 206 -5.81 -8.00 -18.91
CA ARG A 206 -5.05 -9.00 -18.14
C ARG A 206 -5.96 -10.06 -17.51
N ALA A 207 -7.10 -9.65 -16.94
CA ALA A 207 -8.10 -10.57 -16.38
C ALA A 207 -8.79 -11.42 -17.47
N LEU A 208 -9.09 -10.85 -18.64
CA LEU A 208 -9.63 -11.58 -19.78
C LEU A 208 -8.61 -12.58 -20.34
N ALA A 209 -7.34 -12.19 -20.43
CA ALA A 209 -6.27 -13.08 -20.87
C ALA A 209 -6.11 -14.27 -19.93
N SER A 210 -6.23 -14.06 -18.60
CA SER A 210 -6.16 -15.16 -17.62
C SER A 210 -7.39 -16.09 -17.71
N SER A 211 -8.59 -15.55 -17.96
CA SER A 211 -9.80 -16.35 -18.18
C SER A 211 -9.70 -17.17 -19.47
N ALA A 212 -9.22 -16.57 -20.56
CA ALA A 212 -9.00 -17.24 -21.84
C ALA A 212 -7.96 -18.36 -21.71
N ALA A 213 -6.85 -18.10 -21.02
CA ALA A 213 -5.84 -19.13 -20.74
C ALA A 213 -6.44 -20.30 -19.94
N CYS A 214 -7.24 -20.03 -18.91
CA CYS A 214 -7.94 -21.07 -18.14
C CYS A 214 -8.90 -21.89 -19.03
N ALA A 215 -9.65 -21.23 -19.91
CA ALA A 215 -10.62 -21.87 -20.80
C ALA A 215 -9.97 -22.73 -21.91
N ILE A 216 -8.85 -22.26 -22.47
CA ILE A 216 -8.09 -22.97 -23.52
C ILE A 216 -7.34 -24.15 -22.92
N LEU A 217 -6.64 -23.94 -21.80
CA LEU A 217 -5.84 -24.97 -21.16
C LEU A 217 -6.66 -25.91 -20.27
N ARG A 218 -8.01 -25.85 -20.32
CA ARG A 218 -8.94 -26.64 -19.49
C ARG A 218 -8.74 -28.17 -19.53
N ARG A 219 -8.07 -28.69 -20.56
CA ARG A 219 -7.75 -30.13 -20.71
C ARG A 219 -6.37 -30.51 -20.16
N HIS A 220 -5.58 -29.55 -19.70
CA HIS A 220 -4.28 -29.78 -19.11
C HIS A 220 -4.43 -30.14 -17.62
N LEU A 221 -3.63 -31.10 -17.13
CA LEU A 221 -3.66 -31.59 -15.74
C LEU A 221 -3.46 -30.47 -14.69
N MET A 222 -2.89 -29.34 -15.09
CA MET A 222 -2.59 -28.20 -14.20
C MET A 222 -3.72 -27.17 -14.06
N VAL A 223 -4.89 -27.36 -14.67
CA VAL A 223 -6.03 -26.42 -14.59
C VAL A 223 -6.40 -26.06 -13.17
N TRP A 224 -6.68 -27.07 -12.35
CA TRP A 224 -7.18 -26.85 -11.00
C TRP A 224 -6.08 -26.43 -10.02
N LYS A 225 -4.81 -26.71 -10.34
CA LYS A 225 -3.67 -26.37 -9.49
C LYS A 225 -3.07 -25.00 -9.77
N ILE A 226 -3.08 -24.55 -11.03
CA ILE A 226 -2.35 -23.34 -11.46
C ILE A 226 -3.29 -22.34 -12.13
N PHE A 227 -4.06 -22.76 -13.14
CA PHE A 227 -4.82 -21.81 -13.96
C PHE A 227 -6.07 -21.27 -13.26
N ALA A 228 -6.86 -22.13 -12.61
CA ALA A 228 -8.08 -21.74 -11.93
C ALA A 228 -7.79 -20.82 -10.73
N PRO A 229 -6.83 -21.12 -9.83
CA PRO A 229 -6.43 -20.17 -8.80
C PRO A 229 -5.99 -18.83 -9.39
N ARG A 230 -5.10 -18.83 -10.40
CA ARG A 230 -4.63 -17.58 -11.03
C ARG A 230 -5.77 -16.75 -11.63
N PHE A 231 -6.73 -17.37 -12.30
CA PHE A 231 -7.94 -16.70 -12.77
C PHE A 231 -8.74 -16.09 -11.62
N ILE A 232 -8.91 -16.79 -10.49
CA ILE A 232 -9.64 -16.28 -9.32
C ILE A 232 -8.96 -15.04 -8.75
N PHE A 233 -7.64 -15.08 -8.51
CA PHE A 233 -6.90 -13.93 -8.00
C PHE A 233 -6.94 -12.74 -8.96
N GLU A 234 -6.79 -12.98 -10.27
CA GLU A 234 -6.91 -11.92 -11.28
C GLU A 234 -8.31 -11.29 -11.31
N SER A 235 -9.36 -12.12 -11.24
CA SER A 235 -10.75 -11.65 -11.26
C SER A 235 -11.09 -10.83 -10.02
N ILE A 236 -10.72 -11.33 -8.83
CA ILE A 236 -10.94 -10.62 -7.58
C ILE A 236 -10.11 -9.32 -7.56
N GLY A 237 -8.85 -9.37 -7.99
CA GLY A 237 -7.99 -8.19 -8.08
C GLY A 237 -8.57 -7.11 -9.01
N PHE A 238 -9.17 -7.51 -10.13
CA PHE A 238 -9.88 -6.58 -11.00
C PHE A 238 -11.12 -5.96 -10.33
N LEU A 239 -11.92 -6.75 -9.60
CA LEU A 239 -13.06 -6.23 -8.84
C LEU A 239 -12.63 -5.25 -7.73
N VAL A 240 -11.54 -5.57 -7.03
CA VAL A 240 -10.95 -4.67 -6.03
C VAL A 240 -10.51 -3.37 -6.69
N LEU A 241 -9.80 -3.42 -7.82
CA LEU A 241 -9.41 -2.22 -8.56
C LEU A 241 -10.64 -1.37 -8.93
N LEU A 242 -11.69 -1.99 -9.48
CA LEU A 242 -12.92 -1.27 -9.84
C LEU A 242 -13.55 -0.57 -8.63
N GLY A 243 -13.70 -1.29 -7.51
CA GLY A 243 -14.26 -0.72 -6.29
C GLY A 243 -13.43 0.45 -5.76
N VAL A 244 -12.12 0.25 -5.70
CA VAL A 244 -11.15 1.23 -5.17
C VAL A 244 -11.09 2.47 -6.05
N VAL A 245 -10.95 2.33 -7.37
CA VAL A 245 -10.97 3.46 -8.32
C VAL A 245 -12.32 4.20 -8.27
N SER A 246 -13.43 3.48 -8.14
CA SER A 246 -14.76 4.10 -8.02
C SER A 246 -14.88 4.93 -6.74
N ILE A 247 -14.53 4.35 -5.58
CA ILE A 247 -14.54 5.06 -4.29
C ILE A 247 -13.63 6.29 -4.34
N PHE A 248 -12.42 6.15 -4.85
CA PHE A 248 -11.49 7.27 -4.92
C PHE A 248 -11.93 8.35 -5.92
N SER A 249 -12.50 7.97 -7.06
CA SER A 249 -13.06 8.95 -8.01
C SER A 249 -14.23 9.72 -7.40
N PHE A 250 -15.05 9.06 -6.57
CA PHE A 250 -16.15 9.68 -5.83
C PHE A 250 -15.62 10.64 -4.75
N LEU A 251 -14.69 10.20 -3.91
CA LEU A 251 -14.07 11.03 -2.87
C LEU A 251 -13.40 12.27 -3.46
N ARG A 252 -12.71 12.13 -4.60
CA ARG A 252 -12.07 13.25 -5.29
C ARG A 252 -13.08 14.32 -5.72
N ARG A 253 -14.16 13.90 -6.38
CA ARG A 253 -15.23 14.82 -6.82
C ARG A 253 -15.86 15.58 -5.66
N ARG A 254 -15.83 15.00 -4.45
CA ARG A 254 -16.46 15.56 -3.26
C ARG A 254 -15.57 16.48 -2.43
N PHE A 255 -14.26 16.23 -2.39
CA PHE A 255 -13.35 16.86 -1.41
C PHE A 255 -12.13 17.58 -2.03
N ILE A 256 -11.85 17.40 -3.32
CA ILE A 256 -10.59 17.87 -3.95
C ILE A 256 -10.86 18.82 -5.15
N VAL A 257 -12.10 18.87 -5.66
CA VAL A 257 -12.56 19.91 -6.60
C VAL A 257 -13.22 21.02 -5.78
#